data_AF-A0AAE1GI06-F1
#
_entry.id   AF-A0AAE1GI06-F1
#
_cell.length_a   1.000
_cell.length_b   1.000
_cell.length_c   1.000
_cell.angle_alpha   90.00
_cell.angle_beta   90.00
_cell.angle_gamma   90.00
#
_symmetry.space_group_name_H-M   'P 1'
#
loop_
_entity.id
_entity.type
_entity.pdbx_description
1 polymer ?
#
loop_
_entity_poly.entity_id
_entity_poly.type
_entity_poly.pdbx_seq_one_letter_code
_entity_poly.pdbx_strand_id
1 'polypeptide(L)'
;MEEESDAEEQGFQFFECSFLEFIRYPEKKKAWLEKFYKNVVEDFKKSSRNLLETYFTLDDLRAAIKKHVSSDLNTLANSLTEQITIALCWNKMGHLKNLASCGNVRLSDFKAWAMEMQVEESTIAAAYDERQLFVHVCEGLKYPSSRERLGREPKTYEELFQVCQEESYSGNCQLSQIEKYAEDEWRALYTEAHKPLVMPISPHQVIEAAQARSIQVTEESFLQVYRYDKKLKLVRNACRIPDCPHYLILHRNFNQHISVERERSNFPHALHLMSHDLSDQSVEAVVQEVATCSQAGRQKRRKPSPIEPSSLDPLCDEIQVLLQEYKKDSGEV
;
A
#
# COMPACT_ATOMS: atom_id res chain seq x y z
N MET A 1 3.73 -46.18 -0.91
CA MET A 1 2.98 -45.55 0.19
C MET A 1 4.04 -44.94 1.07
N GLU A 2 4.37 -43.69 0.77
CA GLU A 2 5.06 -42.73 1.63
C GLU A 2 4.96 -41.43 0.83
N GLU A 3 4.05 -40.59 1.30
CA GLU A 3 3.72 -39.28 0.74
C GLU A 3 4.85 -38.32 1.12
N GLU A 4 5.51 -37.74 0.13
CA GLU A 4 6.33 -36.54 0.31
C GLU A 4 5.38 -35.36 0.56
N SER A 5 5.40 -34.85 1.79
CA SER A 5 4.70 -33.65 2.18
C SER A 5 5.53 -32.42 1.80
N ASP A 6 5.27 -31.89 0.61
CA ASP A 6 5.72 -30.56 0.16
C ASP A 6 4.88 -29.45 0.84
N ALA A 7 5.01 -29.31 2.15
CA ALA A 7 4.34 -28.27 2.91
C ALA A 7 5.36 -27.43 3.71
N GLU A 8 5.39 -26.13 3.38
CA GLU A 8 5.70 -25.01 4.28
C GLU A 8 7.18 -24.71 4.65
N GLU A 9 8.11 -24.72 3.68
CA GLU A 9 9.47 -24.19 3.91
C GLU A 9 9.76 -22.80 3.28
N GLN A 10 8.75 -22.10 2.75
CA GLN A 10 8.95 -20.83 2.03
C GLN A 10 8.81 -19.55 2.88
N GLY A 11 8.36 -19.63 4.14
CA GLY A 11 8.04 -18.45 4.94
C GLY A 11 9.22 -17.84 5.73
N PHE A 12 10.21 -18.64 6.12
CA PHE A 12 11.16 -18.26 7.19
C PHE A 12 12.62 -18.05 6.76
N GLN A 13 13.01 -18.43 5.54
CA GLN A 13 14.39 -18.24 5.06
C GLN A 13 14.78 -16.78 4.74
N PHE A 14 13.84 -15.83 4.77
CA PHE A 14 14.08 -14.46 4.27
C PHE A 14 14.82 -13.52 5.24
N PHE A 15 14.88 -13.83 6.54
CA PHE A 15 15.32 -12.85 7.55
C PHE A 15 16.69 -13.09 8.19
N GLU A 16 17.22 -14.32 8.18
CA GLU A 16 18.45 -14.67 8.93
C GLU A 16 19.75 -14.02 8.40
N CYS A 17 19.80 -13.46 7.19
CA CYS A 17 21.02 -12.89 6.59
C CYS A 17 21.03 -11.37 6.36
N SER A 18 19.98 -10.63 6.73
CA SER A 18 19.72 -9.32 6.12
C SER A 18 20.33 -8.10 6.84
N PHE A 19 20.40 -8.11 8.17
CA PHE A 19 20.78 -6.90 8.94
C PHE A 19 22.24 -6.47 8.73
N LEU A 20 23.18 -7.41 8.80
CA LEU A 20 24.62 -7.13 8.65
C LEU A 20 24.96 -6.69 7.21
N GLU A 21 24.22 -7.18 6.22
CA GLU A 21 24.36 -6.73 4.83
C GLU A 21 23.79 -5.32 4.62
N PHE A 22 22.69 -4.95 5.28
CA PHE A 22 22.08 -3.62 5.13
C PHE A 22 22.85 -2.51 5.83
N ILE A 23 23.56 -2.81 6.93
CA ILE A 23 24.53 -1.88 7.53
C ILE A 23 25.66 -1.60 6.53
N ARG A 24 26.13 -2.63 5.82
CA ARG A 24 27.26 -2.53 4.90
C ARG A 24 26.90 -1.97 3.53
N TYR A 25 25.66 -2.18 3.07
CA TYR A 25 25.16 -1.80 1.75
C TYR A 25 23.75 -1.20 1.82
N PRO A 26 23.61 0.08 2.22
CA PRO A 26 22.31 0.75 2.37
C PRO A 26 21.45 0.76 1.10
N GLU A 27 22.07 0.74 -0.09
CA GLU A 27 21.40 0.67 -1.38
C GLU A 27 20.67 -0.66 -1.61
N LYS A 28 21.21 -1.77 -1.09
CA LYS A 28 20.56 -3.09 -1.16
C LYS A 28 19.31 -3.16 -0.28
N LYS A 29 19.29 -2.40 0.81
CA LYS A 29 18.13 -2.26 1.70
C LYS A 29 16.92 -1.73 0.95
N LYS A 30 17.09 -0.71 0.11
CA LYS A 30 15.97 -0.12 -0.64
C LYS A 30 15.34 -1.14 -1.60
N ALA A 31 16.15 -1.82 -2.41
CA ALA A 31 15.66 -2.83 -3.36
C ALA A 31 15.00 -4.02 -2.64
N TRP A 32 15.55 -4.43 -1.50
CA TRP A 32 14.94 -5.47 -0.66
C TRP A 32 13.60 -5.04 -0.08
N LEU A 33 13.50 -3.81 0.46
CA LEU A 33 12.26 -3.27 0.99
C LEU A 33 11.16 -3.17 -0.07
N GLU A 34 11.47 -2.71 -1.28
CA GLU A 34 10.51 -2.67 -2.40
C GLU A 34 9.98 -4.07 -2.75
N LYS A 35 10.86 -5.08 -2.75
CA LYS A 35 10.46 -6.48 -2.97
C LYS A 35 9.60 -7.00 -1.82
N PHE A 36 9.97 -6.69 -0.58
CA PHE A 36 9.22 -7.08 0.62
C PHE A 36 7.80 -6.50 0.59
N TYR A 37 7.64 -5.20 0.33
CA TYR A 37 6.30 -4.58 0.28
C TYR A 37 5.40 -5.20 -0.78
N LYS A 38 5.94 -5.47 -1.98
CA LYS A 38 5.19 -6.17 -3.03
C LYS A 38 4.75 -7.55 -2.59
N ASN A 39 5.64 -8.32 -1.97
CA ASN A 39 5.31 -9.66 -1.49
C ASN A 39 4.19 -9.63 -0.43
N VAL A 40 4.23 -8.70 0.52
CA VAL A 40 3.18 -8.54 1.53
C VAL A 40 1.83 -8.23 0.89
N VAL A 41 1.80 -7.34 -0.12
CA VAL A 41 0.55 -7.04 -0.85
C VAL A 41 0.06 -8.26 -1.65
N GLU A 42 0.96 -9.01 -2.30
CA GLU A 42 0.62 -10.24 -3.00
C GLU A 42 0.07 -11.32 -2.07
N ASP A 43 0.64 -11.49 -0.88
CA ASP A 43 0.13 -12.43 0.13
C ASP A 43 -1.22 -11.99 0.68
N PHE A 44 -1.39 -10.68 0.93
CA PHE A 44 -2.69 -10.09 1.25
C PHE A 44 -3.74 -10.39 0.18
N LYS A 45 -3.37 -10.35 -1.11
CA LYS A 45 -4.22 -10.71 -2.27
C LYS A 45 -4.44 -12.21 -2.47
N LYS A 46 -3.67 -13.09 -1.82
CA LYS A 46 -4.04 -14.51 -1.78
C LYS A 46 -5.17 -14.75 -0.79
N SER A 47 -5.17 -13.98 0.31
CA SER A 47 -6.19 -14.08 1.36
C SER A 47 -7.49 -13.33 1.02
N SER A 48 -7.37 -12.26 0.25
CA SER A 48 -8.49 -11.44 -0.25
C SER A 48 -8.71 -11.83 -1.70
N ARG A 49 -9.95 -11.98 -2.20
CA ARG A 49 -10.16 -12.12 -3.66
C ARG A 49 -9.73 -10.82 -4.38
N ASN A 50 -10.26 -10.56 -5.59
CA ASN A 50 -10.10 -9.27 -6.25
C ASN A 50 -10.33 -8.10 -5.25
N LEU A 51 -9.35 -7.20 -5.13
CA LEU A 51 -9.36 -6.12 -4.14
C LEU A 51 -10.58 -5.22 -4.29
N LEU A 52 -11.01 -4.96 -5.53
CA LEU A 52 -12.19 -4.13 -5.80
C LEU A 52 -13.48 -4.86 -5.43
N GLU A 53 -13.56 -6.17 -5.60
CA GLU A 53 -14.73 -6.96 -5.15
C GLU A 53 -14.84 -6.97 -3.62
N THR A 54 -13.69 -7.06 -2.95
CA THR A 54 -13.62 -7.25 -1.50
C THR A 54 -13.79 -5.92 -0.75
N TYR A 55 -13.18 -4.84 -1.25
CA TYR A 55 -13.13 -3.55 -0.56
C TYR A 55 -13.90 -2.48 -1.33
N PHE A 56 -14.99 -2.00 -0.72
CA PHE A 56 -15.85 -0.99 -1.32
C PHE A 56 -15.18 0.40 -1.40
N THR A 57 -14.33 0.75 -0.43
CA THR A 57 -13.59 2.02 -0.37
C THR A 57 -12.10 1.81 -0.12
N LEU A 58 -11.29 2.84 -0.45
CA LEU A 58 -9.88 2.89 -0.08
C LEU A 58 -9.67 2.87 1.45
N ASP A 59 -10.59 3.43 2.23
CA ASP A 59 -10.49 3.40 3.69
C ASP A 59 -10.68 1.98 4.25
N ASP A 60 -11.61 1.20 3.66
CA ASP A 60 -11.81 -0.21 4.02
C ASP A 60 -10.55 -1.03 3.69
N LEU A 61 -9.94 -0.78 2.52
CA LEU A 61 -8.69 -1.41 2.10
C LEU A 61 -7.53 -1.07 3.05
N ARG A 62 -7.33 0.22 3.36
CA ARG A 62 -6.29 0.68 4.30
C ARG A 62 -6.45 0.03 5.67
N ALA A 63 -7.67 -0.01 6.20
CA ALA A 63 -7.93 -0.64 7.49
C ALA A 63 -7.61 -2.14 7.47
N ALA A 64 -7.98 -2.83 6.38
CA ALA A 64 -7.73 -4.26 6.23
C ALA A 64 -6.24 -4.59 6.09
N ILE A 65 -5.51 -3.87 5.22
CA ILE A 65 -4.08 -4.10 5.03
C ILE A 65 -3.29 -3.72 6.27
N LYS A 66 -3.65 -2.63 6.97
CA LYS A 66 -3.04 -2.28 8.25
C LYS A 66 -3.21 -3.39 9.28
N LYS A 67 -4.39 -4.01 9.35
CA LYS A 67 -4.64 -5.14 10.25
C LYS A 67 -3.80 -6.36 9.87
N HIS A 68 -3.71 -6.67 8.57
CA HIS A 68 -2.90 -7.78 8.06
C HIS A 68 -1.41 -7.58 8.38
N VAL A 69 -0.85 -6.44 7.97
CA VAL A 69 0.55 -6.06 8.24
C VAL A 69 0.84 -6.04 9.73
N SER A 70 -0.06 -5.53 10.57
CA SER A 70 0.15 -5.53 12.02
C SER A 70 0.20 -6.94 12.59
N SER A 71 -0.62 -7.87 12.08
CA SER A 71 -0.59 -9.29 12.48
C SER A 71 0.74 -9.94 12.11
N ASP A 72 1.21 -9.71 10.89
CA ASP A 72 2.43 -10.32 10.37
C ASP A 72 3.67 -9.71 11.03
N LEU A 73 3.71 -8.39 11.20
CA LEU A 73 4.78 -7.71 11.92
C LEU A 73 4.83 -8.09 13.39
N ASN A 74 3.68 -8.29 14.07
CA ASN A 74 3.69 -8.77 15.45
C ASN A 74 4.20 -10.21 15.55
N THR A 75 3.82 -11.07 14.60
CA THR A 75 4.32 -12.45 14.52
C THR A 75 5.82 -12.47 14.28
N LEU A 76 6.30 -11.64 13.35
CA LEU A 76 7.71 -11.46 13.03
C LEU A 76 8.49 -10.89 14.23
N ALA A 77 7.98 -9.83 14.85
CA ALA A 77 8.61 -9.20 16.01
C ALA A 77 8.74 -10.19 17.16
N ASN A 78 7.70 -10.96 17.47
CA ASN A 78 7.78 -12.00 18.50
C ASN A 78 8.82 -13.06 18.16
N SER A 79 8.88 -13.53 16.90
CA SER A 79 9.90 -14.50 16.46
C SER A 79 11.33 -13.95 16.49
N LEU A 80 11.53 -12.68 16.14
CA LEU A 80 12.84 -12.00 16.15
C LEU A 80 13.29 -11.70 17.58
N THR A 81 12.37 -11.34 18.48
CA THR A 81 12.70 -11.07 19.89
C THR A 81 13.14 -12.35 20.61
N GLU A 82 12.64 -13.51 20.18
CA GLU A 82 13.09 -14.82 20.65
C GLU A 82 14.43 -15.27 20.01
N GLN A 83 14.76 -14.80 18.79
CA GLN A 83 15.94 -15.23 18.02
C GLN A 83 17.14 -14.30 18.07
N ILE A 84 17.00 -13.00 18.40
CA ILE A 84 18.15 -12.11 18.62
C ILE A 84 18.70 -12.37 20.01
N THR A 85 19.21 -13.58 20.20
CA THR A 85 20.20 -13.87 21.23
C THR A 85 21.54 -13.76 20.52
N ILE A 86 22.37 -12.78 20.87
CA ILE A 86 23.74 -12.71 20.37
C ILE A 86 24.57 -13.70 21.18
N ALA A 87 24.18 -14.96 21.11
CA ALA A 87 24.88 -16.03 21.78
C ALA A 87 26.21 -16.23 21.06
N LEU A 88 27.28 -15.71 21.67
CA LEU A 88 28.62 -16.01 21.25
C LEU A 88 28.83 -17.52 21.37
N CYS A 89 28.91 -18.20 20.22
CA CYS A 89 29.24 -19.61 20.21
C CYS A 89 30.73 -19.77 20.53
N TRP A 90 31.04 -19.88 21.82
CA TRP A 90 32.41 -20.02 22.33
C TRP A 90 33.19 -21.15 21.67
N ASN A 91 32.50 -22.26 21.34
CA ASN A 91 33.10 -23.37 20.60
C ASN A 91 33.58 -22.95 19.20
N LYS A 92 32.80 -22.14 18.47
CA LYS A 92 33.22 -21.62 17.16
C LYS A 92 34.30 -20.54 17.30
N MET A 93 34.18 -19.65 18.29
CA MET A 93 35.16 -18.60 18.55
C MET A 93 36.53 -19.12 18.97
N GLY A 94 36.59 -20.19 19.77
CA GLY A 94 37.84 -20.84 20.18
C GLY A 94 38.66 -21.43 19.02
N HIS A 95 38.04 -21.60 17.85
CA HIS A 95 38.68 -22.11 16.64
C HIS A 95 38.95 -21.05 15.57
N LEU A 96 38.54 -19.79 15.79
CA LEU A 96 38.81 -18.69 14.87
C LEU A 96 40.31 -18.41 14.79
N LYS A 97 40.80 -18.22 13.56
CA LYS A 97 42.19 -17.94 13.23
C LYS A 97 42.27 -16.64 12.47
N ASN A 98 43.10 -15.70 12.92
CA ASN A 98 43.38 -14.49 12.17
C ASN A 98 44.54 -14.69 11.18
N LEU A 99 44.25 -15.36 10.07
CA LEU A 99 45.23 -15.66 9.01
C LEU A 99 45.88 -14.41 8.40
N ALA A 100 45.21 -13.24 8.46
CA ALA A 100 45.63 -12.05 7.75
C ALA A 100 46.55 -11.10 8.55
N SER A 101 46.54 -11.15 9.89
CA SER A 101 47.25 -10.14 10.72
C SER A 101 48.24 -10.71 11.73
N CYS A 102 48.03 -11.93 12.26
CA CYS A 102 48.85 -12.46 13.37
C CYS A 102 49.21 -13.95 13.25
N GLY A 103 48.88 -14.63 12.15
CA GLY A 103 49.07 -16.08 12.02
C GLY A 103 48.01 -16.92 12.75
N ASN A 104 48.30 -18.20 13.00
CA ASN A 104 47.39 -19.17 13.65
C ASN A 104 47.19 -18.91 15.16
N VAL A 105 46.96 -17.68 15.60
CA VAL A 105 46.66 -17.40 17.01
C VAL A 105 45.21 -17.74 17.26
N ARG A 106 44.95 -18.77 18.08
CA ARG A 106 43.61 -19.10 18.55
C ARG A 106 43.24 -18.18 19.70
N LEU A 107 41.95 -18.00 19.93
CA LEU A 107 41.44 -17.20 21.04
C LEU A 107 41.88 -17.75 22.42
N SER A 108 42.01 -19.08 22.53
CA SER A 108 42.59 -19.75 23.69
C SER A 108 44.03 -19.32 23.96
N ASP A 109 44.80 -19.13 22.89
CA ASP A 109 46.22 -18.77 22.96
C ASP A 109 46.37 -17.31 23.37
N PHE A 110 45.43 -16.44 22.95
CA PHE A 110 45.35 -15.07 23.43
C PHE A 110 45.01 -14.99 24.92
N LYS A 111 44.08 -15.82 25.42
CA LYS A 111 43.75 -15.87 26.85
C LYS A 111 44.96 -16.34 27.66
N ALA A 112 45.66 -17.39 27.21
CA ALA A 112 46.88 -17.87 27.84
C ALA A 112 47.97 -16.78 27.87
N TRP A 113 48.21 -16.13 26.73
CA TRP A 113 49.14 -15.01 26.64
C TRP A 113 48.78 -13.84 27.57
N ALA A 114 47.50 -13.45 27.63
CA ALA A 114 47.06 -12.35 28.48
C ALA A 114 47.27 -12.67 29.98
N MET A 115 47.07 -13.92 30.38
CA MET A 115 47.40 -14.40 31.72
C MET A 115 48.91 -14.38 31.98
N GLU A 116 49.73 -14.82 31.02
CA GLU A 116 51.20 -14.75 31.10
C GLU A 116 51.71 -13.31 31.23
N MET A 117 51.07 -12.37 30.55
CA MET A 117 51.37 -10.94 30.64
C MET A 117 50.77 -10.25 31.87
N GLN A 118 50.17 -11.01 32.79
CA GLN A 118 49.55 -10.51 34.02
C GLN A 118 48.46 -9.47 33.77
N VAL A 119 47.77 -9.57 32.62
CA VAL A 119 46.56 -8.78 32.38
C VAL A 119 45.50 -9.24 33.36
N GLU A 120 44.85 -8.29 34.05
CA GLU A 120 43.82 -8.63 35.01
C GLU A 120 42.69 -9.44 34.35
N GLU A 121 42.23 -10.48 35.05
CA GLU A 121 41.16 -11.35 34.58
C GLU A 121 39.86 -10.58 34.31
N SER A 122 39.62 -9.50 35.06
CA SER A 122 38.53 -8.52 34.84
C SER A 122 38.61 -7.85 33.46
N THR A 123 39.81 -7.49 33.01
CA THR A 123 40.08 -6.84 31.73
C THR A 123 39.94 -7.83 30.58
N ILE A 124 40.41 -9.06 30.79
CA ILE A 124 40.22 -10.16 29.84
C ILE A 124 38.72 -10.46 29.70
N ALA A 125 38.00 -10.60 30.82
CA ALA A 125 36.56 -10.84 30.82
C ALA A 125 35.77 -9.71 30.14
N ALA A 126 36.15 -8.45 30.35
CA ALA A 126 35.54 -7.29 29.69
C ALA A 126 35.77 -7.29 28.17
N ALA A 127 36.93 -7.75 27.69
CA ALA A 127 37.19 -7.91 26.26
C ALA A 127 36.33 -9.01 25.60
N TYR A 128 35.76 -9.89 26.42
CA TYR A 128 34.87 -10.99 26.05
C TYR A 128 33.42 -10.76 26.44
N ASP A 129 33.09 -9.56 26.94
CA ASP A 129 31.74 -9.19 27.30
C ASP A 129 30.87 -9.11 26.02
N GLU A 130 29.71 -9.74 26.08
CA GLU A 130 28.80 -9.85 24.94
C GLU A 130 28.34 -8.47 24.43
N ARG A 131 28.12 -7.52 25.35
CA ARG A 131 27.70 -6.17 25.00
C ARG A 131 28.83 -5.39 24.34
N GLN A 132 30.06 -5.52 24.84
CA GLN A 132 31.24 -4.90 24.22
C GLN A 132 31.52 -5.48 22.84
N LEU A 133 31.40 -6.81 22.68
CA LEU A 133 31.57 -7.46 21.39
C LEU A 133 30.48 -7.03 20.40
N PHE A 134 29.22 -6.90 20.84
CA PHE A 134 28.15 -6.35 20.02
C PHE A 134 28.47 -4.96 19.51
N VAL A 135 28.87 -4.04 20.39
CA VAL A 135 29.28 -2.68 20.03
C VAL A 135 30.40 -2.72 18.98
N HIS A 136 31.41 -3.55 19.22
CA HIS A 136 32.57 -3.66 18.32
C HIS A 136 32.21 -4.22 16.94
N VAL A 137 31.30 -5.18 16.86
CA VAL A 137 30.81 -5.74 15.59
C VAL A 137 30.00 -4.69 14.83
N CYS A 138 29.05 -4.01 15.48
CA CYS A 138 28.24 -2.96 14.86
C CYS A 138 29.09 -1.81 14.32
N GLU A 139 30.02 -1.29 15.12
CA GLU A 139 30.97 -0.24 14.72
C GLU A 139 31.94 -0.74 13.63
N GLY A 140 32.38 -2.01 13.72
CA GLY A 140 33.20 -2.72 12.74
C GLY A 140 32.58 -2.77 11.34
N LEU A 141 31.28 -3.04 11.28
CA LEU A 141 30.52 -3.13 10.02
C LEU A 141 30.23 -1.75 9.44
N LYS A 142 29.94 -0.78 10.31
CA LYS A 142 29.63 0.60 9.89
C LYS A 142 30.88 1.34 9.40
N TYR A 143 32.04 1.07 10.00
CA TYR A 143 33.31 1.70 9.65
C TYR A 143 34.36 0.63 9.39
N PRO A 144 34.53 0.17 8.13
CA PRO A 144 35.45 -0.92 7.80
C PRO A 144 36.93 -0.61 8.12
N SER A 145 37.31 0.67 8.13
CA SER A 145 38.67 1.14 8.42
C SER A 145 38.93 1.19 9.93
N SER A 146 39.98 0.48 10.39
CA SER A 146 40.43 0.54 11.79
C SER A 146 40.82 1.95 12.23
N ARG A 147 41.40 2.75 11.32
CA ARG A 147 41.77 4.14 11.57
C ARG A 147 40.56 5.03 11.84
N GLU A 148 39.45 4.78 11.15
CA GLU A 148 38.21 5.54 11.37
C GLU A 148 37.52 5.12 12.67
N ARG A 149 37.57 3.83 13.02
CA ARG A 149 37.01 3.32 14.29
C ARG A 149 37.73 3.86 15.51
N LEU A 150 39.06 3.83 15.49
CA LEU A 150 39.89 4.28 16.63
C LEU A 150 39.90 5.80 16.81
N GLY A 151 39.48 6.56 15.79
CA GLY A 151 39.37 8.02 15.85
C GLY A 151 38.03 8.53 16.38
N ARG A 152 37.13 7.65 16.82
CA ARG A 152 35.77 7.99 17.27
C ARG A 152 35.50 7.36 18.63
N GLU A 153 34.67 8.03 19.41
CA GLU A 153 34.13 7.44 20.63
C GLU A 153 33.06 6.41 20.23
N PRO A 154 33.20 5.13 20.66
CA PRO A 154 32.22 4.11 20.32
C PRO A 154 30.90 4.41 21.03
N LYS A 155 29.79 4.15 20.33
CA LYS A 155 28.47 4.23 20.93
C LYS A 155 28.28 3.19 22.02
N THR A 156 27.39 3.47 22.96
CA THR A 156 27.06 2.50 24.01
C THR A 156 26.29 1.31 23.44
N TYR A 157 26.25 0.22 24.21
CA TYR A 157 25.42 -0.93 23.87
C TYR A 157 23.95 -0.52 23.72
N GLU A 158 23.43 0.26 24.67
CA GLU A 158 22.04 0.70 24.68
C GLU A 158 21.71 1.56 23.46
N GLU A 159 22.61 2.46 23.05
CA GLU A 159 22.43 3.29 21.86
C GLU A 159 22.41 2.48 20.56
N LEU A 160 23.33 1.52 20.42
CA LEU A 160 23.39 0.67 19.23
C LEU A 160 22.25 -0.34 19.21
N PHE A 161 21.89 -0.90 20.36
CA PHE A 161 20.77 -1.82 20.52
C PHE A 161 19.45 -1.10 20.21
N GLN A 162 19.29 0.14 20.67
CA GLN A 162 18.14 0.98 20.32
C GLN A 162 18.10 1.29 18.82
N VAL A 163 19.24 1.60 18.18
CA VAL A 163 19.29 1.77 16.71
C VAL A 163 18.90 0.47 16.00
N CYS A 164 19.38 -0.68 16.46
CA CYS A 164 18.99 -1.99 15.90
C CYS A 164 17.49 -2.26 16.08
N GLN A 165 16.94 -1.91 17.25
CA GLN A 165 15.51 -2.00 17.52
C GLN A 165 14.73 -1.05 16.62
N GLU A 166 15.07 0.23 16.55
CA GLU A 166 14.38 1.23 15.72
C GLU A 166 14.46 0.90 14.22
N GLU A 167 15.58 0.36 13.74
CA GLU A 167 15.74 -0.14 12.38
C GLU A 167 14.82 -1.36 12.13
N SER A 168 14.72 -2.27 13.10
CA SER A 168 13.81 -3.42 13.07
C SER A 168 12.32 -3.01 13.22
N TYR A 169 12.04 -1.95 13.96
CA TYR A 169 10.72 -1.42 14.30
C TYR A 169 10.29 -0.22 13.43
N SER A 170 10.99 0.07 12.33
CA SER A 170 10.61 1.10 11.35
C SER A 170 9.29 0.80 10.59
N GLY A 171 8.45 -0.08 11.13
CA GLY A 171 7.15 -0.53 10.65
C GLY A 171 6.16 0.59 10.31
N ASN A 172 6.26 1.79 10.90
CA ASN A 172 5.43 2.93 10.50
C ASN A 172 5.81 3.52 9.13
N CYS A 173 7.10 3.54 8.79
CA CYS A 173 7.56 3.93 7.45
C CYS A 173 7.17 2.85 6.42
N GLN A 174 7.24 1.58 6.82
CA GLN A 174 6.91 0.42 6.00
C GLN A 174 5.41 0.33 5.70
N LEU A 175 4.54 0.57 6.69
CA LEU A 175 3.10 0.50 6.53
C LEU A 175 2.58 1.50 5.49
N SER A 176 3.05 2.75 5.52
CA SER A 176 2.61 3.78 4.57
C SER A 176 2.95 3.42 3.11
N GLN A 177 4.06 2.71 2.87
CA GLN A 177 4.45 2.27 1.54
C GLN A 177 3.65 1.05 1.09
N ILE A 178 3.37 0.11 1.99
CA ILE A 178 2.51 -1.04 1.73
C ILE A 178 1.08 -0.59 1.43
N GLU A 179 0.53 0.33 2.23
CA GLU A 179 -0.78 0.96 1.99
C GLU A 179 -0.81 1.60 0.59
N LYS A 180 0.22 2.36 0.23
CA LYS A 180 0.30 2.99 -1.09
C LYS A 180 0.29 1.96 -2.24
N TYR A 181 1.05 0.86 -2.13
CA TYR A 181 1.03 -0.19 -3.16
C TYR A 181 -0.37 -0.80 -3.32
N ALA A 182 -1.05 -1.11 -2.22
CA ALA A 182 -2.40 -1.65 -2.29
C ALA A 182 -3.41 -0.64 -2.84
N GLU A 183 -3.27 0.64 -2.48
CA GLU A 183 -4.08 1.72 -3.04
C GLU A 183 -3.89 1.85 -4.55
N ASP A 184 -2.65 1.85 -5.03
CA ASP A 184 -2.33 1.97 -6.46
C ASP A 184 -2.96 0.81 -7.26
N GLU A 185 -2.89 -0.41 -6.74
CA GLU A 185 -3.54 -1.58 -7.36
C GLU A 185 -5.07 -1.50 -7.34
N TRP A 186 -5.67 -1.15 -6.19
CA TRP A 186 -7.11 -0.97 -6.10
C TRP A 186 -7.60 0.12 -7.06
N ARG A 187 -6.85 1.23 -7.16
CA ARG A 187 -7.14 2.33 -8.09
C ARG A 187 -7.03 1.91 -9.55
N ALA A 188 -6.09 1.04 -9.89
CA ALA A 188 -5.98 0.48 -11.23
C ALA A 188 -7.22 -0.38 -11.57
N LEU A 189 -7.60 -1.29 -10.67
CA LEU A 189 -8.81 -2.12 -10.83
C LEU A 189 -10.08 -1.26 -10.91
N TYR A 190 -10.20 -0.26 -10.04
CA TYR A 190 -11.31 0.69 -10.02
C TYR A 190 -11.38 1.46 -11.34
N THR A 191 -10.24 1.97 -11.82
CA THR A 191 -10.15 2.73 -13.07
C THR A 191 -10.54 1.90 -14.28
N GLU A 192 -10.12 0.64 -14.34
CA GLU A 192 -10.50 -0.26 -15.42
C GLU A 192 -12.00 -0.56 -15.39
N ALA A 193 -12.53 -0.92 -14.20
CA ALA A 193 -13.94 -1.21 -14.03
C ALA A 193 -14.84 0.01 -14.27
N HIS A 194 -14.35 1.24 -14.02
CA HIS A 194 -15.07 2.50 -14.22
C HIS A 194 -14.61 3.26 -15.47
N LYS A 195 -14.03 2.54 -16.43
CA LYS A 195 -13.73 3.07 -17.76
C LYS A 195 -14.99 3.36 -18.59
N PRO A 196 -16.06 2.54 -18.54
CA PRO A 196 -17.27 2.83 -19.28
C PRO A 196 -17.93 4.14 -18.83
N LEU A 197 -18.55 4.84 -19.78
CA LEU A 197 -19.37 6.00 -19.48
C LEU A 197 -20.62 5.58 -18.71
N VAL A 198 -20.96 6.33 -17.67
CA VAL A 198 -22.22 6.12 -16.98
C VAL A 198 -23.36 6.57 -17.88
N MET A 199 -24.31 5.67 -18.17
CA MET A 199 -25.45 5.97 -19.03
C MET A 199 -26.69 6.39 -18.21
N PRO A 200 -27.53 7.30 -18.74
CA PRO A 200 -28.86 7.55 -18.20
C PRO A 200 -29.70 6.26 -18.30
N ILE A 201 -30.38 5.88 -17.21
CA ILE A 201 -31.16 4.62 -17.15
C ILE A 201 -32.52 4.87 -16.50
N SER A 202 -33.57 4.24 -17.02
CA SER A 202 -34.93 4.41 -16.50
C SER A 202 -35.11 3.71 -15.14
N PRO A 203 -36.12 4.09 -14.33
CA PRO A 203 -36.40 3.40 -13.07
C PRO A 203 -36.65 1.90 -13.26
N HIS A 204 -37.36 1.50 -14.32
CA HIS A 204 -37.62 0.10 -14.65
C HIS A 204 -36.32 -0.66 -14.90
N GLN A 205 -35.40 -0.10 -15.69
CA GLN A 205 -34.10 -0.72 -15.96
C GLN A 205 -33.25 -0.86 -14.68
N VAL A 206 -33.30 0.13 -13.78
CA VAL A 206 -32.62 0.04 -12.48
C VAL A 206 -33.21 -1.08 -11.64
N ILE A 207 -34.53 -1.20 -11.58
CA ILE A 207 -35.22 -2.24 -10.81
C ILE A 207 -34.85 -3.63 -11.35
N GLU A 208 -34.95 -3.83 -12.66
CA GLU A 208 -34.60 -5.10 -13.32
C GLU A 208 -33.14 -5.50 -13.05
N ALA A 209 -32.20 -4.56 -13.24
CA ALA A 209 -30.79 -4.79 -13.00
C ALA A 209 -30.46 -5.04 -11.51
N ALA A 210 -31.15 -4.35 -10.60
CA ALA A 210 -30.98 -4.56 -9.15
C ALA A 210 -31.54 -5.92 -8.72
N GLN A 211 -32.72 -6.32 -9.23
CA GLN A 211 -33.32 -7.63 -8.97
C GLN A 211 -32.47 -8.78 -9.52
N ALA A 212 -31.83 -8.61 -10.68
CA ALA A 212 -30.88 -9.57 -11.21
C ALA A 212 -29.67 -9.81 -10.28
N ARG A 213 -29.38 -8.85 -9.38
CA ARG A 213 -28.37 -8.96 -8.32
C ARG A 213 -28.95 -9.28 -6.95
N SER A 214 -30.18 -9.79 -6.91
CA SER A 214 -30.89 -10.16 -5.68
C SER A 214 -31.12 -8.99 -4.70
N ILE A 215 -31.13 -7.76 -5.20
CA ILE A 215 -31.53 -6.59 -4.41
C ILE A 215 -33.05 -6.52 -4.42
N GLN A 216 -33.65 -6.50 -3.22
CA GLN A 216 -35.09 -6.40 -3.07
C GLN A 216 -35.54 -4.96 -3.33
N VAL A 217 -35.98 -4.69 -4.55
CA VAL A 217 -36.57 -3.42 -4.96
C VAL A 217 -37.75 -3.68 -5.89
N THR A 218 -38.81 -2.91 -5.72
CA THR A 218 -40.05 -2.92 -6.51
C THR A 218 -40.33 -1.50 -7.00
N GLU A 219 -41.28 -1.33 -7.91
CA GLU A 219 -41.70 0.02 -8.36
C GLU A 219 -42.14 0.90 -7.18
N GLU A 220 -42.87 0.32 -6.22
CA GLU A 220 -43.37 1.01 -5.03
C GLU A 220 -42.25 1.40 -4.05
N SER A 221 -41.23 0.54 -3.90
CA SER A 221 -40.11 0.78 -2.99
C SER A 221 -38.94 1.51 -3.62
N PHE A 222 -38.94 1.72 -4.95
CA PHE A 222 -37.81 2.29 -5.70
C PHE A 222 -37.27 3.60 -5.12
N LEU A 223 -38.15 4.57 -4.89
CA LEU A 223 -37.75 5.89 -4.37
C LEU A 223 -37.36 5.87 -2.88
N GLN A 224 -37.67 4.79 -2.16
CA GLN A 224 -37.23 4.57 -0.78
C GLN A 224 -35.81 3.98 -0.74
N VAL A 225 -35.51 3.10 -1.70
CA VAL A 225 -34.22 2.40 -1.83
C VAL A 225 -33.17 3.29 -2.52
N TYR A 226 -33.52 3.87 -3.67
CA TYR A 226 -32.60 4.64 -4.51
C TYR A 226 -32.90 6.13 -4.51
N ARG A 227 -31.84 6.94 -4.38
CA ARG A 227 -31.89 8.39 -4.60
C ARG A 227 -31.76 8.67 -6.09
N TYR A 228 -32.89 8.69 -6.79
CA TYR A 228 -32.93 8.84 -8.24
C TYR A 228 -33.17 10.29 -8.67
N ASP A 229 -32.33 10.77 -9.59
CA ASP A 229 -32.50 12.04 -10.28
C ASP A 229 -33.35 11.83 -11.53
N LYS A 230 -34.60 12.28 -11.50
CA LYS A 230 -35.51 12.15 -12.64
C LYS A 230 -35.06 12.95 -13.87
N LYS A 231 -34.40 14.10 -13.67
CA LYS A 231 -33.96 14.97 -14.76
C LYS A 231 -32.80 14.31 -15.52
N LEU A 232 -31.78 13.88 -14.78
CA LEU A 232 -30.59 13.29 -15.39
C LEU A 232 -30.72 11.78 -15.65
N LYS A 233 -31.75 11.13 -15.10
CA LYS A 233 -31.98 9.68 -15.07
C LYS A 233 -30.84 8.91 -14.41
N LEU A 234 -30.40 9.38 -13.23
CA LEU A 234 -29.23 8.87 -12.53
C LEU A 234 -29.52 8.51 -11.07
N VAL A 235 -29.09 7.32 -10.65
CA VAL A 235 -29.01 6.92 -9.24
C VAL A 235 -27.82 7.60 -8.57
N ARG A 236 -28.04 8.22 -7.40
CA ARG A 236 -27.05 9.02 -6.67
C ARG A 236 -26.50 8.36 -5.41
N ASN A 237 -26.97 7.18 -5.03
CA ASN A 237 -26.56 6.46 -3.82
C ASN A 237 -26.04 5.03 -4.08
N ALA A 238 -25.73 4.69 -5.34
CA ALA A 238 -25.14 3.41 -5.73
C ALA A 238 -24.30 3.56 -7.01
N CYS A 239 -23.36 2.64 -7.23
CA CYS A 239 -22.55 2.63 -8.44
C CYS A 239 -23.41 2.25 -9.65
N ARG A 240 -23.14 2.85 -10.81
CA ARG A 240 -23.92 2.70 -12.05
C ARG A 240 -23.12 2.10 -13.20
N ILE A 241 -21.87 1.71 -12.96
CA ILE A 241 -21.07 1.04 -13.97
C ILE A 241 -21.29 -0.48 -13.85
N PRO A 242 -21.85 -1.16 -14.87
CA PRO A 242 -22.18 -2.59 -14.80
C PRO A 242 -20.99 -3.48 -14.43
N ASP A 243 -19.80 -3.11 -14.91
CA ASP A 243 -18.54 -3.84 -14.70
C ASP A 243 -17.99 -3.66 -13.27
N CYS A 244 -18.51 -2.69 -12.51
CA CYS A 244 -18.18 -2.56 -11.10
C CYS A 244 -18.82 -3.71 -10.30
N PRO A 245 -18.05 -4.41 -9.45
CA PRO A 245 -18.59 -5.41 -8.53
C PRO A 245 -19.73 -4.88 -7.66
N HIS A 246 -19.71 -3.58 -7.37
CA HIS A 246 -20.67 -2.88 -6.52
C HIS A 246 -21.81 -2.20 -7.28
N TYR A 247 -22.01 -2.51 -8.56
CA TYR A 247 -23.10 -1.95 -9.37
C TYR A 247 -24.46 -2.16 -8.72
N LEU A 248 -25.17 -1.05 -8.54
CA LEU A 248 -26.47 -0.89 -7.87
C LEU A 248 -26.54 -1.35 -6.40
N ILE A 249 -25.44 -1.83 -5.81
CA ILE A 249 -25.37 -2.19 -4.40
C ILE A 249 -25.39 -0.93 -3.55
N LEU A 250 -26.33 -0.87 -2.60
CA LEU A 250 -26.42 0.23 -1.66
C LEU A 250 -25.32 0.14 -0.61
N HIS A 251 -24.59 1.24 -0.43
CA HIS A 251 -23.61 1.33 0.63
C HIS A 251 -23.59 2.72 1.26
N ARG A 252 -23.51 2.79 2.59
CA ARG A 252 -23.48 4.06 3.35
C ARG A 252 -22.30 4.95 2.95
N ASN A 253 -21.20 4.35 2.51
CA ASN A 253 -19.97 5.03 2.12
C ASN A 253 -19.89 5.28 0.61
N PHE A 254 -21.00 5.28 -0.14
CA PHE A 254 -20.98 5.47 -1.60
C PHE A 254 -20.18 6.70 -2.05
N ASN A 255 -20.26 7.81 -1.29
CA ASN A 255 -19.48 9.01 -1.56
C ASN A 255 -17.96 8.83 -1.51
N GLN A 256 -17.47 7.87 -0.72
CA GLN A 256 -16.05 7.52 -0.66
C GLN A 256 -15.67 6.60 -1.82
N HIS A 257 -16.56 5.70 -2.27
CA HIS A 257 -16.33 4.86 -3.44
C HIS A 257 -16.08 5.69 -4.70
N ILE A 258 -16.95 6.67 -4.98
CA ILE A 258 -16.79 7.59 -6.12
C ILE A 258 -15.82 8.74 -5.86
N SER A 259 -15.07 8.72 -4.75
CA SER A 259 -14.10 9.79 -4.46
C SER A 259 -12.97 9.81 -5.48
N VAL A 260 -12.58 8.64 -6.00
CA VAL A 260 -11.56 8.51 -7.05
C VAL A 260 -12.00 9.17 -8.36
N GLU A 261 -13.29 9.07 -8.72
CA GLU A 261 -13.83 9.78 -9.89
C GLU A 261 -13.81 11.31 -9.70
N ARG A 262 -13.88 11.81 -8.46
CA ARG A 262 -13.84 13.25 -8.16
C ARG A 262 -12.44 13.85 -8.24
N GLU A 263 -11.40 13.03 -8.18
CA GLU A 263 -10.03 13.46 -8.41
C GLU A 263 -9.79 13.79 -9.90
N ARG A 264 -10.60 13.21 -10.80
CA ARG A 264 -10.54 13.53 -12.22
C ARG A 264 -11.27 14.85 -12.49
N SER A 265 -10.70 15.65 -13.38
CA SER A 265 -11.22 16.95 -13.81
C SER A 265 -12.61 16.87 -14.46
N ASN A 266 -13.02 15.69 -14.91
CA ASN A 266 -14.23 15.40 -15.68
C ASN A 266 -15.29 14.63 -14.86
N PHE A 267 -15.54 15.03 -13.61
CA PHE A 267 -16.49 14.34 -12.75
C PHE A 267 -17.83 14.08 -13.47
N PRO A 268 -18.31 12.81 -13.56
CA PRO A 268 -19.43 12.43 -14.43
C PRO A 268 -20.69 13.28 -14.26
N HIS A 269 -20.94 13.81 -13.06
CA HIS A 269 -22.11 14.63 -12.80
C HIS A 269 -22.13 15.96 -13.56
N ALA A 270 -20.98 16.61 -13.74
CA ALA A 270 -20.89 17.84 -14.51
C ALA A 270 -21.14 17.55 -16.00
N LEU A 271 -20.56 16.46 -16.50
CA LEU A 271 -20.75 15.99 -17.88
C LEU A 271 -22.23 15.75 -18.18
N HIS A 272 -22.91 14.96 -17.35
CA HIS A 272 -24.34 14.69 -17.50
C HIS A 272 -25.21 15.95 -17.43
N LEU A 273 -24.91 16.86 -16.51
CA LEU A 273 -25.68 18.09 -16.38
C LEU A 273 -25.56 18.97 -17.63
N MET A 274 -24.34 19.13 -18.15
CA MET A 274 -24.10 19.94 -19.36
C MET A 274 -24.64 19.27 -20.61
N SER A 275 -24.44 17.96 -20.79
CA SER A 275 -25.03 17.22 -21.92
C SER A 275 -26.56 17.21 -21.87
N HIS A 276 -27.18 17.23 -20.69
CA HIS A 276 -28.63 17.38 -20.59
C HIS A 276 -29.09 18.81 -20.95
N ASP A 277 -28.48 19.84 -20.34
CA ASP A 277 -28.94 21.22 -20.49
C ASP A 277 -28.65 21.81 -21.88
N LEU A 278 -27.63 21.29 -22.56
CA LEU A 278 -27.21 21.66 -23.91
C LEU A 278 -27.47 20.54 -24.91
N SER A 279 -28.46 19.68 -24.65
CA SER A 279 -28.76 18.52 -25.48
C SER A 279 -28.86 18.87 -26.96
N ASP A 280 -29.44 20.03 -27.31
CA ASP A 280 -29.62 20.51 -28.68
C ASP A 280 -28.38 21.12 -29.35
N GLN A 281 -27.30 21.36 -28.61
CA GLN A 281 -26.10 22.03 -29.12
C GLN A 281 -25.07 21.04 -29.68
N SER A 282 -23.92 21.56 -30.13
CA SER A 282 -22.79 20.76 -30.61
C SER A 282 -21.92 20.27 -29.44
N VAL A 283 -21.12 19.24 -29.68
CA VAL A 283 -20.17 18.69 -28.70
C VAL A 283 -19.20 19.77 -28.21
N GLU A 284 -18.72 20.63 -29.11
CA GLU A 284 -17.78 21.70 -28.80
C GLU A 284 -18.38 22.71 -27.81
N ALA A 285 -19.68 23.01 -27.93
CA ALA A 285 -20.38 23.90 -27.01
C ALA A 285 -20.45 23.31 -25.60
N VAL A 286 -20.71 22.00 -25.50
CA VAL A 286 -20.72 21.27 -24.21
C VAL A 286 -19.32 21.22 -23.61
N VAL A 287 -18.30 20.89 -24.41
CA VAL A 287 -16.89 20.85 -23.98
C VAL A 287 -16.47 22.20 -23.41
N GLN A 288 -16.79 23.29 -24.12
CA GLN A 288 -16.49 24.65 -23.66
C GLN A 288 -17.18 24.96 -22.33
N GLU A 289 -18.43 24.54 -22.16
CA GLU A 289 -19.17 24.80 -20.92
C GLU A 289 -18.62 23.97 -19.73
N VAL A 290 -18.27 22.70 -19.96
CA VAL A 290 -17.59 21.86 -18.96
C VAL A 290 -16.23 22.46 -18.58
N ALA A 291 -15.45 22.90 -19.55
CA ALA A 291 -14.13 23.51 -19.36
C ALA A 291 -14.17 24.78 -18.50
N THR A 292 -15.22 25.61 -18.67
CA THR A 292 -15.41 26.84 -17.85
C THR A 292 -15.94 26.56 -16.44
N CYS A 293 -16.18 25.29 -16.10
CA CYS A 293 -16.68 24.84 -14.80
C CYS A 293 -17.96 25.59 -14.38
N SER A 294 -18.80 26.02 -15.32
CA SER A 294 -19.84 27.03 -15.09
C SER A 294 -20.81 26.69 -13.96
N GLN A 295 -21.12 25.39 -13.76
CA GLN A 295 -22.00 24.88 -12.71
C GLN A 295 -21.28 24.29 -11.48
N ALA A 296 -19.94 24.28 -11.46
CA ALA A 296 -19.16 23.71 -10.36
C ALA A 296 -19.13 24.67 -9.16
N GLY A 297 -20.22 24.69 -8.39
CA GLY A 297 -20.31 25.46 -7.16
C GLY A 297 -21.74 25.74 -6.73
N ARG A 298 -22.32 24.87 -5.90
CA ARG A 298 -23.46 25.25 -5.05
C ARG A 298 -22.99 25.33 -3.60
N GLN A 299 -23.24 26.51 -3.01
CA GLN A 299 -23.01 26.93 -1.63
C GLN A 299 -21.58 26.78 -1.09
N LYS A 300 -20.87 27.91 -0.98
CA LYS A 300 -19.60 28.12 -0.24
C LYS A 300 -18.34 27.36 -0.70
N ARG A 301 -18.40 26.50 -1.72
CA ARG A 301 -17.19 25.86 -2.29
C ARG A 301 -16.51 26.78 -3.31
N ARG A 302 -15.17 26.82 -3.30
CA ARG A 302 -14.39 27.49 -4.35
C ARG A 302 -14.69 26.82 -5.69
N LYS A 303 -15.01 27.63 -6.70
CA LYS A 303 -15.14 27.16 -8.08
C LYS A 303 -13.78 26.57 -8.50
N PRO A 304 -13.73 25.38 -9.12
CA PRO A 304 -12.49 24.85 -9.67
C PRO A 304 -11.93 25.83 -10.69
N SER A 305 -10.60 25.83 -10.86
CA SER A 305 -9.98 26.58 -11.95
C SER A 305 -10.52 26.09 -13.29
N PRO A 306 -10.76 26.99 -14.26
CA PRO A 306 -11.06 26.59 -15.63
C PRO A 306 -9.98 25.64 -16.15
N ILE A 307 -10.42 24.70 -16.98
CA ILE A 307 -9.56 23.70 -17.59
C ILE A 307 -9.43 24.06 -19.09
N GLU A 308 -8.27 23.82 -19.68
CA GLU A 308 -8.09 23.98 -21.13
C GLU A 308 -9.04 23.03 -21.89
N PRO A 309 -9.89 23.54 -22.82
CA PRO A 309 -10.87 22.72 -23.53
C PRO A 309 -10.27 21.50 -24.23
N SER A 310 -9.05 21.63 -24.79
CA SER A 310 -8.34 20.54 -25.47
C SER A 310 -8.00 19.35 -24.57
N SER A 311 -7.99 19.55 -23.25
CA SER A 311 -7.78 18.43 -22.31
C SER A 311 -9.02 17.54 -22.16
N LEU A 312 -10.17 17.97 -22.67
CA LEU A 312 -11.44 17.23 -22.69
C LEU A 312 -11.69 16.54 -24.04
N ASP A 313 -10.80 16.69 -25.03
CA ASP A 313 -10.91 16.00 -26.33
C ASP A 313 -11.17 14.49 -26.22
N PRO A 314 -10.58 13.74 -25.25
CA PRO A 314 -10.87 12.32 -25.08
C PRO A 314 -12.34 12.00 -24.72
N LEU A 315 -13.12 13.00 -24.29
CA LEU A 315 -14.50 12.85 -23.84
C LEU A 315 -15.51 13.24 -24.92
N CYS A 316 -15.08 13.72 -26.09
CA CYS A 316 -15.98 14.16 -27.15
C CYS A 316 -16.94 13.04 -27.59
N ASP A 317 -16.44 11.81 -27.71
CA ASP A 317 -17.26 10.64 -28.04
C ASP A 317 -18.30 10.35 -26.94
N GLU A 318 -17.90 10.44 -25.68
CA GLU A 318 -18.79 10.25 -24.53
C GLU A 318 -19.89 11.32 -24.48
N ILE A 319 -19.52 12.59 -24.73
CA ILE A 319 -20.45 13.71 -24.81
C ILE A 319 -21.44 13.49 -25.95
N GLN A 320 -20.97 13.10 -27.13
CA GLN A 320 -21.79 12.85 -28.30
C GLN A 320 -22.85 11.76 -28.02
N VAL A 321 -22.46 10.70 -27.32
CA VAL A 321 -23.36 9.62 -26.90
C VAL A 321 -24.41 10.15 -25.91
N LEU A 322 -24.00 10.91 -24.88
CA LEU A 322 -24.95 11.49 -23.91
C LEU A 322 -25.93 12.47 -24.55
N LEU A 323 -25.47 13.31 -25.48
CA LEU A 323 -26.34 14.23 -26.21
C LEU A 323 -27.42 13.49 -26.99
N GLN A 324 -27.05 12.39 -27.67
CA GLN A 324 -28.02 11.57 -28.40
C GLN A 324 -29.06 10.94 -27.47
N GLU A 325 -28.64 10.43 -26.30
CA GLU A 325 -29.56 9.87 -25.33
C GLU A 325 -30.50 10.92 -24.74
N TYR A 326 -29.98 12.08 -24.30
CA TYR A 326 -30.84 13.14 -23.77
C TYR A 326 -31.76 13.77 -24.83
N LYS A 327 -31.35 13.80 -26.11
CA LYS A 327 -32.21 14.23 -27.23
C LYS A 327 -33.42 13.32 -27.44
N LYS A 328 -33.21 11.99 -27.39
CA LYS A 328 -34.30 11.01 -27.56
C LYS A 328 -35.42 11.25 -26.55
N ASP A 329 -35.06 11.61 -25.33
CA ASP A 329 -35.99 11.88 -24.25
C ASP A 329 -36.71 13.23 -24.36
N SER A 330 -36.04 14.26 -24.88
CA SER A 330 -36.69 15.56 -25.14
C SER A 330 -37.72 15.53 -26.28
N GLY A 331 -37.76 14.44 -27.06
CA GLY A 331 -38.69 14.20 -28.15
C GLY A 331 -40.03 13.56 -27.75
N GLU A 332 -40.27 13.28 -26.47
CA GLU A 332 -41.60 12.91 -25.98
C GLU A 332 -42.49 14.17 -25.90
N VAL A 333 -43.15 14.48 -27.02
CA VAL A 333 -44.41 15.26 -27.08
C VAL A 333 -45.53 14.34 -27.51
#